data_AF-A0A7X5DB07-F1
#
_entry.id   AF-A0A7X5DB07-F1
#
_cell.length_a   1.000
_cell.length_b   1.000
_cell.length_c   1.000
_cell.angle_alpha   90.00
_cell.angle_beta   90.00
_cell.angle_gamma   90.00
#
_symmetry.space_group_name_H-M   'P 1'
#
loop_
_entity.id
_entity.type
_entity.pdbx_description
1 polymer ?
#
loop_
_entity_poly.entity_id
_entity_poly.type
_entity_poly.pdbx_seq_one_letter_code
_entity_poly.pdbx_strand_id
1 'polypeptide(L)'
;MVFQVLRPNTASLGFGLFLAIHASSVWGGAFPLLPLTLQTFDVMTLFAIVECLAFSLTFFASMAFSLYCPNLMRHRTAVLCGPIMCLGSICLIAPLYATEWLIGLVVIGAICLGVGSATFFLSWQRLFASQSAERGTLDLVLGMGYSAPLYFVLHAIPKAVAAYTIPFIFIPLAEVCLIDASKHIDFEQPMFFDDPRQHKHVYRHVVSFSWRSALCVGGIGFASGIARAVALEDPAMGIFVNYASMTGALLSAIALVWLWRHYTFRFDTVLAFRTVFPAVITAFLLVPYLDSFYLRIFAGIMYAVFTFATMIMMVQ
;
A
#
# COMPACT_ATOMS: atom_id res chain seq x y z
N MET A 1 22.35 -9.99 -19.14
CA MET A 1 21.26 -10.81 -18.52
C MET A 1 20.56 -10.09 -17.35
N VAL A 2 21.28 -9.40 -16.44
CA VAL A 2 20.66 -8.66 -15.30
C VAL A 2 19.64 -7.58 -15.75
N PHE A 3 19.97 -6.81 -16.80
CA PHE A 3 19.12 -5.74 -17.32
C PHE A 3 17.82 -6.20 -18.00
N GLN A 4 17.71 -7.45 -18.45
CA GLN A 4 16.48 -7.94 -19.09
C GLN A 4 15.38 -8.27 -18.07
N VAL A 5 15.77 -8.79 -16.90
CA VAL A 5 14.84 -9.12 -15.81
C VAL A 5 14.39 -7.87 -15.05
N LEU A 6 15.27 -6.87 -14.94
CA LEU A 6 14.93 -5.56 -14.38
C LEU A 6 14.23 -4.65 -15.40
N ARG A 7 13.84 -5.12 -16.58
CA ARG A 7 13.18 -4.24 -17.55
C ARG A 7 11.76 -3.95 -17.05
N PRO A 8 11.41 -2.68 -16.78
CA PRO A 8 10.07 -2.35 -16.34
C PRO A 8 9.05 -2.78 -17.40
N ASN A 9 7.96 -3.41 -16.95
CA ASN A 9 6.79 -3.70 -17.77
C ASN A 9 5.60 -2.86 -17.28
N THR A 10 4.51 -2.84 -18.05
CA THR A 10 3.33 -2.01 -17.73
C THR A 10 2.77 -2.31 -16.34
N ALA A 11 2.78 -3.57 -15.90
CA ALA A 11 2.24 -3.98 -14.61
C ALA A 11 3.11 -3.51 -13.43
N SER A 12 4.42 -3.78 -13.47
CA SER A 12 5.37 -3.34 -12.44
C SER A 12 5.47 -1.82 -12.34
N LEU A 13 5.49 -1.09 -13.47
CA LEU A 13 5.47 0.38 -13.46
C LEU A 13 4.14 0.93 -12.95
N GLY A 14 3.01 0.40 -13.42
CA GLY A 14 1.69 0.86 -12.99
C GLY A 14 1.46 0.64 -11.51
N PHE A 15 1.85 -0.54 -10.99
CA PHE A 15 1.76 -0.85 -9.56
C PHE A 15 2.73 0.01 -8.74
N GLY A 16 3.96 0.20 -9.20
CA GLY A 16 4.92 1.08 -8.53
C GLY A 16 4.46 2.54 -8.49
N LEU A 17 3.85 3.04 -9.56
CA LEU A 17 3.27 4.37 -9.62
C LEU A 17 2.10 4.50 -8.63
N PHE A 18 1.18 3.53 -8.61
CA PHE A 18 0.11 3.48 -7.63
C PHE A 18 0.64 3.52 -6.18
N LEU A 19 1.63 2.67 -5.86
CA LEU A 19 2.23 2.64 -4.53
C LEU A 19 2.91 3.97 -4.16
N ALA A 20 3.59 4.62 -5.11
CA ALA A 20 4.21 5.91 -4.88
C ALA A 20 3.17 7.02 -4.61
N ILE A 21 2.06 7.01 -5.35
CA ILE A 21 0.93 7.92 -5.11
C ILE A 21 0.34 7.65 -3.73
N HIS A 22 0.00 6.39 -3.43
CA HIS A 22 -0.58 5.99 -2.15
C HIS A 22 0.32 6.34 -0.96
N ALA A 23 1.64 6.12 -1.10
CA ALA A 23 2.63 6.50 -0.10
C ALA A 23 2.67 8.02 0.13
N SER A 24 2.42 8.82 -0.92
CA SER A 24 2.40 10.28 -0.84
C SER A 24 1.08 10.78 -0.25
N SER A 25 -0.06 10.40 -0.84
CA SER A 25 -1.38 10.97 -0.58
C SER A 25 -2.08 10.39 0.63
N VAL A 26 -1.88 9.11 0.94
CA VAL A 26 -2.55 8.43 2.06
C VAL A 26 -1.60 8.34 3.23
N TRP A 27 -0.47 7.67 3.04
CA TRP A 27 0.49 7.47 4.12
C TRP A 27 1.19 8.77 4.51
N GLY A 28 1.54 9.61 3.54
CA GLY A 28 2.22 10.90 3.76
C GLY A 28 1.39 12.00 4.42
N GLY A 29 0.17 11.72 4.89
CA GLY A 29 -0.68 12.67 5.61
C GLY A 29 -1.39 13.66 4.68
N ALA A 30 -2.14 13.15 3.70
CA ALA A 30 -2.85 13.95 2.69
C ALA A 30 -1.94 14.82 1.80
N PHE A 31 -0.62 14.65 1.86
CA PHE A 31 0.34 15.44 1.11
C PHE A 31 0.43 14.99 -0.36
N PRO A 32 0.61 15.89 -1.34
CA PRO A 32 0.53 17.36 -1.27
C PRO A 32 -0.91 17.89 -1.47
N LEU A 33 -1.91 17.02 -1.41
CA LEU A 33 -3.30 17.31 -1.78
C LEU A 33 -3.96 18.32 -0.83
N LEU A 34 -3.70 18.20 0.48
CA LEU A 34 -4.15 19.16 1.47
C LEU A 34 -3.01 20.14 1.85
N PRO A 35 -3.24 21.47 1.82
CA PRO A 35 -2.26 22.48 2.21
C PRO A 35 -1.82 22.35 3.67
N LEU A 36 -0.52 22.60 3.94
CA LEU A 36 0.05 22.51 5.29
C LEU A 36 -0.66 23.40 6.32
N THR A 37 -1.20 24.55 5.91
CA THR A 37 -1.95 25.45 6.80
C THR A 37 -3.27 24.85 7.29
N LEU A 38 -3.81 23.85 6.58
CA LEU A 38 -5.05 23.15 6.91
C LEU A 38 -4.79 21.77 7.53
N GLN A 39 -3.53 21.31 7.56
CA GLN A 39 -3.10 20.05 8.18
C GLN A 39 -2.92 20.20 9.69
N THR A 40 -3.99 20.55 10.42
CA THR A 40 -3.97 20.52 11.88
C THR A 40 -4.03 19.07 12.38
N PHE A 41 -3.61 18.84 13.63
CA PHE A 41 -3.63 17.52 14.25
C PHE A 41 -5.02 16.86 14.18
N ASP A 42 -6.08 17.62 14.47
CA ASP A 42 -7.46 17.11 14.45
C ASP A 42 -7.90 16.72 13.03
N VAL A 43 -7.58 17.54 12.03
CA VAL A 43 -7.95 17.29 10.63
C VAL A 43 -7.20 16.06 10.10
N MET A 44 -5.90 15.93 10.39
CA MET A 44 -5.10 14.78 9.98
C MET A 44 -5.49 13.50 10.69
N THR A 45 -5.84 13.58 11.97
CA THR A 45 -6.34 12.43 12.73
C THR A 45 -7.69 11.97 12.18
N LEU A 46 -8.62 12.90 11.93
CA LEU A 46 -9.92 12.59 11.33
C LEU A 46 -9.76 11.96 9.94
N PHE A 47 -8.94 12.58 9.09
CA PHE A 47 -8.62 12.06 7.76
C PHE A 47 -8.11 10.61 7.85
N ALA A 48 -7.10 10.36 8.68
CA ALA A 48 -6.48 9.04 8.81
C ALA A 48 -7.47 7.98 9.31
N ILE A 49 -8.29 8.30 10.32
CA ILE A 49 -9.29 7.36 10.86
C ILE A 49 -10.34 7.02 9.78
N VAL A 50 -10.90 8.03 9.13
CA VAL A 50 -11.94 7.84 8.12
C VAL A 50 -11.41 7.07 6.91
N GLU A 51 -10.22 7.41 6.44
CA GLU A 51 -9.54 6.73 5.34
C GLU A 51 -9.28 5.26 5.69
N CYS A 52 -8.69 4.98 6.87
CA CYS A 52 -8.39 3.62 7.31
C CYS A 52 -9.66 2.76 7.45
N LEU A 53 -10.75 3.35 7.96
CA LEU A 53 -12.05 2.69 8.06
C LEU A 53 -12.62 2.38 6.67
N ALA A 54 -12.64 3.36 5.77
CA ALA A 54 -13.14 3.19 4.41
C ALA A 54 -12.32 2.14 3.64
N PHE A 55 -10.99 2.18 3.76
CA PHE A 55 -10.07 1.19 3.21
C PHE A 55 -10.39 -0.22 3.74
N SER A 56 -10.45 -0.39 5.06
CA SER A 56 -10.72 -1.68 5.70
C SER A 56 -12.10 -2.24 5.34
N LEU A 57 -13.14 -1.41 5.39
CA LEU A 57 -14.50 -1.79 5.02
C LEU A 57 -14.57 -2.24 3.56
N THR A 58 -13.80 -1.61 2.66
CA THR A 58 -13.74 -1.99 1.24
C THR A 58 -13.13 -3.39 1.06
N PHE A 59 -12.10 -3.74 1.83
CA PHE A 59 -11.54 -5.11 1.84
C PHE A 59 -12.57 -6.13 2.32
N PHE A 60 -13.25 -5.87 3.43
CA PHE A 60 -14.29 -6.77 3.95
C PHE A 60 -15.48 -6.90 2.99
N ALA A 61 -15.92 -5.78 2.40
CA ALA A 61 -16.99 -5.79 1.41
C ALA A 61 -16.59 -6.61 0.18
N SER A 62 -15.36 -6.43 -0.31
CA SER A 62 -14.84 -7.17 -1.47
C SER A 62 -14.68 -8.67 -1.18
N MET A 63 -14.26 -9.04 0.04
CA MET A 63 -14.28 -10.43 0.50
C MET A 63 -15.71 -10.99 0.49
N ALA A 64 -16.68 -10.25 1.05
CA ALA A 64 -18.09 -10.67 1.04
C ALA A 64 -18.64 -10.80 -0.39
N PHE A 65 -18.38 -9.84 -1.28
CA PHE A 65 -18.78 -9.91 -2.68
C PHE A 65 -18.17 -11.11 -3.41
N SER A 66 -16.91 -11.43 -3.13
CA SER A 66 -16.25 -12.62 -3.68
C SER A 66 -16.92 -13.92 -3.22
N LEU A 67 -17.43 -13.97 -1.99
CA LEU A 67 -18.13 -15.14 -1.44
C LEU A 67 -19.58 -15.27 -1.92
N TYR A 68 -20.33 -14.17 -2.03
CA TYR A 68 -21.77 -14.19 -2.32
C TYR A 68 -22.10 -13.95 -3.79
N CYS A 69 -21.26 -13.20 -4.51
CA CYS A 69 -21.48 -12.78 -5.88
C CYS A 69 -20.21 -12.97 -6.75
N PRO A 70 -19.64 -14.20 -6.83
CA PRO A 70 -18.39 -14.44 -7.56
C PRO A 70 -18.47 -14.05 -9.05
N ASN A 71 -19.64 -14.22 -9.67
CA ASN A 71 -19.89 -13.82 -11.06
C ASN A 71 -19.75 -12.31 -11.29
N LEU A 72 -20.11 -11.49 -10.29
CA LEU A 72 -19.93 -10.04 -10.38
C LEU A 72 -18.44 -9.67 -10.38
N MET A 73 -17.60 -10.46 -9.73
CA MET A 73 -16.16 -10.25 -9.76
C MET A 73 -15.52 -10.75 -11.06
N ARG A 74 -16.22 -11.55 -11.89
CA ARG A 74 -15.73 -12.06 -13.20
C ARG A 74 -15.93 -11.04 -14.33
N HIS A 75 -15.41 -9.82 -14.19
CA HIS A 75 -15.39 -8.84 -15.28
C HIS A 75 -13.97 -8.37 -15.61
N ARG A 76 -13.77 -8.00 -16.88
CA ARG A 76 -12.50 -7.47 -17.41
C ARG A 76 -12.19 -6.05 -16.99
N THR A 77 -13.21 -5.30 -16.61
CA THR A 77 -13.06 -3.90 -16.24
C THR A 77 -12.26 -3.80 -14.95
N ALA A 78 -11.09 -3.15 -15.04
CA ALA A 78 -10.49 -2.53 -13.87
C ALA A 78 -11.57 -1.64 -13.26
N VAL A 79 -11.81 -1.87 -11.98
CA VAL A 79 -12.84 -1.21 -11.17
C VAL A 79 -12.63 0.31 -11.25
N LEU A 80 -13.65 1.10 -10.88
CA LEU A 80 -13.64 2.58 -10.77
C LEU A 80 -12.59 3.14 -9.77
N CYS A 81 -11.44 2.49 -9.61
CA CYS A 81 -10.37 2.81 -8.67
C CYS A 81 -9.85 4.21 -8.91
N GLY A 82 -9.49 4.52 -10.17
CA GLY A 82 -8.92 5.81 -10.54
C GLY A 82 -9.90 6.96 -10.32
N PRO A 83 -11.13 6.93 -10.89
CA PRO A 83 -12.11 8.00 -10.70
C PRO A 83 -12.45 8.25 -9.23
N ILE A 84 -12.60 7.20 -8.41
CA ILE A 84 -12.91 7.35 -6.98
C ILE A 84 -11.71 7.98 -6.25
N MET A 85 -10.48 7.53 -6.52
CA MET A 85 -9.28 8.09 -5.90
C MET A 85 -8.99 9.54 -6.37
N CYS A 86 -9.27 9.85 -7.64
CA CYS A 86 -9.22 11.21 -8.18
C CYS A 86 -10.24 12.12 -7.49
N LEU A 87 -11.49 11.66 -7.33
CA LEU A 87 -12.52 12.41 -6.61
C LEU A 87 -12.06 12.70 -5.18
N GLY A 88 -11.52 11.69 -4.49
CA GLY A 88 -11.00 11.88 -3.13
C GLY A 88 -9.88 12.91 -3.06
N SER A 89 -8.98 12.88 -4.04
CA SER A 89 -7.91 13.86 -4.16
C SER A 89 -8.41 15.28 -4.43
N ILE A 90 -9.39 15.43 -5.33
CA ILE A 90 -10.03 16.72 -5.63
C ILE A 90 -10.75 17.26 -4.38
N CYS A 91 -11.42 16.41 -3.62
CA CYS A 91 -12.04 16.78 -2.35
C CYS A 91 -11.01 17.28 -1.31
N LEU A 92 -9.77 16.80 -1.32
CA LEU A 92 -8.72 17.32 -0.45
C LEU A 92 -8.10 18.64 -0.92
N ILE A 93 -8.18 18.95 -2.22
CA ILE A 93 -7.70 20.21 -2.81
C ILE A 93 -8.75 21.31 -2.66
N ALA A 94 -10.03 20.98 -2.79
CA ALA A 94 -11.16 21.91 -2.76
C ALA A 94 -11.21 22.86 -1.54
N PRO A 95 -10.77 22.49 -0.32
CA PRO A 95 -10.71 23.39 0.83
C PRO A 95 -9.83 24.63 0.62
N LEU A 96 -8.92 24.63 -0.37
CA LEU A 96 -8.20 25.84 -0.79
C LEU A 96 -9.13 26.97 -1.25
N TYR A 97 -10.29 26.62 -1.79
CA TYR A 97 -11.26 27.56 -2.37
C TYR A 97 -12.51 27.70 -1.52
N ALA A 98 -12.79 26.73 -0.65
CA ALA A 98 -14.01 26.64 0.14
C ALA A 98 -13.71 26.15 1.57
N THR A 99 -12.95 26.95 2.33
CA THR A 99 -12.53 26.61 3.71
C THR A 99 -13.69 26.30 4.64
N GLU A 100 -14.87 26.89 4.42
CA GLU A 100 -16.09 26.64 5.19
C GLU A 100 -16.52 25.16 5.18
N TRP A 101 -16.18 24.43 4.11
CA TRP A 101 -16.53 23.03 3.94
C TRP A 101 -15.39 22.07 4.27
N LEU A 102 -14.30 22.56 4.90
CA LEU A 102 -13.07 21.82 5.14
C LEU A 102 -13.32 20.42 5.70
N ILE A 103 -14.06 20.31 6.82
CA ILE A 103 -14.27 19.01 7.49
C ILE A 103 -15.08 18.05 6.60
N GLY A 104 -16.14 18.53 5.96
CA GLY A 104 -16.96 17.70 5.07
C GLY A 104 -16.16 17.20 3.87
N LEU A 105 -15.37 18.07 3.25
CA LEU A 105 -14.50 17.76 2.12
C LEU A 105 -13.39 16.79 2.50
N VAL A 106 -12.80 16.94 3.68
CA VAL A 106 -11.78 16.01 4.21
C VAL A 106 -12.38 14.62 4.45
N VAL A 107 -13.59 14.54 5.03
CA VAL A 107 -14.28 13.25 5.25
C VAL A 107 -14.60 12.56 3.93
N ILE A 108 -15.19 13.28 2.96
CA ILE A 108 -15.48 12.72 1.63
C ILE A 108 -14.18 12.32 0.93
N GLY A 109 -13.16 13.16 1.00
CA GLY A 109 -11.83 12.92 0.47
C GLY A 109 -11.20 11.64 1.03
N ALA A 110 -11.25 11.47 2.35
CA ALA A 110 -10.76 10.28 3.05
C ALA A 110 -11.51 9.01 2.64
N ILE A 111 -12.85 9.05 2.57
CA ILE A 111 -13.65 7.89 2.13
C ILE A 111 -13.27 7.49 0.72
N CYS A 112 -13.26 8.45 -0.21
CA CYS A 112 -12.95 8.20 -1.61
C CYS A 112 -11.50 7.71 -1.78
N LEU A 113 -10.52 8.30 -1.10
CA LEU A 113 -9.14 7.81 -1.15
C LEU A 113 -9.00 6.40 -0.57
N GLY A 114 -9.66 6.09 0.56
CA GLY A 114 -9.61 4.76 1.16
C GLY A 114 -10.25 3.70 0.27
N VAL A 115 -11.44 3.97 -0.29
CA VAL A 115 -12.13 3.06 -1.23
C VAL A 115 -11.32 2.90 -2.52
N GLY A 116 -10.85 4.00 -3.11
CA GLY A 116 -10.06 3.99 -4.34
C GLY A 116 -8.74 3.25 -4.18
N SER A 117 -8.05 3.45 -3.06
CA SER A 117 -6.78 2.76 -2.76
C SER A 117 -7.00 1.26 -2.52
N ALA A 118 -8.01 0.88 -1.74
CA ALA A 118 -8.33 -0.53 -1.49
C ALA A 118 -8.71 -1.26 -2.79
N THR A 119 -9.53 -0.63 -3.64
CA THR A 119 -9.90 -1.21 -4.94
C THR A 119 -8.71 -1.32 -5.90
N PHE A 120 -7.77 -0.37 -5.89
CA PHE A 120 -6.50 -0.51 -6.60
C PHE A 120 -5.68 -1.70 -6.09
N PHE A 121 -5.47 -1.82 -4.77
CA PHE A 121 -4.75 -2.95 -4.20
C PHE A 121 -5.37 -4.28 -4.60
N LEU A 122 -6.68 -4.43 -4.45
CA LEU A 122 -7.40 -5.66 -4.81
C LEU A 122 -7.27 -5.98 -6.30
N SER A 123 -7.36 -4.97 -7.17
CA SER A 123 -7.24 -5.17 -8.62
C SER A 123 -5.84 -5.55 -9.05
N TRP A 124 -4.80 -4.92 -8.48
CA TRP A 124 -3.40 -5.29 -8.73
C TRP A 124 -3.08 -6.68 -8.19
N GLN A 125 -3.52 -7.02 -6.97
CA GLN A 125 -3.33 -8.35 -6.38
C GLN A 125 -4.00 -9.42 -7.24
N ARG A 126 -5.22 -9.18 -7.71
CA ARG A 126 -5.91 -10.08 -8.64
C ARG A 126 -5.13 -10.25 -9.95
N LEU A 127 -4.61 -9.16 -10.52
CA LEU A 127 -3.80 -9.23 -11.74
C LEU A 127 -2.57 -10.13 -11.52
N PHE A 128 -1.80 -9.90 -10.46
CA PHE A 128 -0.59 -10.70 -10.18
C PHE A 128 -0.92 -12.16 -9.89
N ALA A 129 -2.01 -12.43 -9.16
CA ALA A 129 -2.47 -13.78 -8.86
C ALA A 129 -2.93 -14.56 -10.11
N SER A 130 -3.37 -13.86 -11.17
CA SER A 130 -3.77 -14.48 -12.44
C SER A 130 -2.60 -14.82 -13.37
N GLN A 131 -1.38 -14.37 -13.03
CA GLN A 131 -0.17 -14.67 -13.79
C GLN A 131 0.50 -15.95 -13.27
N SER A 132 1.53 -16.43 -13.97
CA SER A 132 2.37 -17.48 -13.39
C SER A 132 3.02 -16.99 -12.10
N ALA A 133 3.16 -17.87 -11.11
CA ALA A 133 3.70 -17.51 -9.79
C ALA A 133 5.06 -16.77 -9.90
N GLU A 134 5.97 -17.25 -10.75
CA GLU A 134 7.27 -16.60 -10.93
C GLU A 134 7.13 -15.15 -11.47
N ARG A 135 6.27 -14.94 -12.48
CA ARG A 135 6.13 -13.64 -13.13
C ARG A 135 5.32 -12.65 -12.30
N GLY A 136 4.20 -13.09 -11.73
CA GLY A 136 3.34 -12.26 -10.89
C GLY A 136 4.08 -11.76 -9.65
N THR A 137 4.81 -12.66 -8.98
CA THR A 137 5.64 -12.29 -7.83
C THR A 137 6.79 -11.37 -8.22
N LEU A 138 7.48 -11.63 -9.34
CA LEU A 138 8.56 -10.75 -9.82
C LEU A 138 8.01 -9.35 -10.13
N ASP A 139 6.90 -9.24 -10.86
CA ASP A 139 6.29 -7.96 -11.24
C ASP A 139 5.81 -7.18 -10.01
N LEU A 140 5.26 -7.86 -9.00
CA LEU A 140 4.88 -7.30 -7.70
C LEU A 140 6.11 -6.75 -6.97
N VAL A 141 7.18 -7.55 -6.89
CA VAL A 141 8.43 -7.18 -6.21
C VAL A 141 9.10 -5.99 -6.89
N LEU A 142 9.18 -6.03 -8.22
CA LEU A 142 9.73 -4.93 -9.02
C LEU A 142 8.88 -3.68 -8.89
N GLY A 143 7.55 -3.80 -8.89
CA GLY A 143 6.66 -2.64 -8.70
C GLY A 143 6.84 -1.98 -7.34
N MET A 144 6.96 -2.75 -6.26
CA MET A 144 7.33 -2.19 -4.95
C MET A 144 8.70 -1.51 -4.98
N GLY A 145 9.69 -2.11 -5.66
CA GLY A 145 11.00 -1.48 -5.86
C GLY A 145 10.92 -0.15 -6.62
N TYR A 146 10.16 -0.10 -7.72
CA TYR A 146 9.95 1.10 -8.54
C TYR A 146 9.16 2.19 -7.84
N SER A 147 8.35 1.84 -6.84
CA SER A 147 7.62 2.85 -6.06
C SER A 147 8.55 3.87 -5.40
N ALA A 148 9.75 3.45 -4.96
CA ALA A 148 10.71 4.33 -4.31
C ALA A 148 11.26 5.45 -5.24
N PRO A 149 11.88 5.17 -6.40
CA PRO A 149 12.33 6.23 -7.30
C PRO A 149 11.16 7.09 -7.80
N LEU A 150 9.99 6.50 -8.06
CA LEU A 150 8.79 7.26 -8.44
C LEU A 150 8.33 8.20 -7.32
N TYR A 151 8.38 7.75 -6.06
CA TYR A 151 8.07 8.58 -4.90
C TYR A 151 9.02 9.78 -4.79
N PHE A 152 10.33 9.56 -4.96
CA PHE A 152 11.31 10.66 -4.95
C PHE A 152 11.09 11.64 -6.10
N VAL A 153 10.75 11.15 -7.30
CA VAL A 153 10.38 12.01 -8.44
C VAL A 153 9.14 12.85 -8.12
N LEU A 154 8.09 12.24 -7.54
CA LEU A 154 6.89 12.98 -7.11
C LEU A 154 7.22 14.07 -6.08
N HIS A 155 8.16 13.82 -5.17
CA HIS A 155 8.59 14.79 -4.17
C HIS A 155 9.53 15.88 -4.71
N ALA A 156 10.13 15.67 -5.87
CA ALA A 156 10.88 16.70 -6.58
C ALA A 156 9.96 17.72 -7.28
N ILE A 157 8.70 17.35 -7.56
CA ILE A 157 7.71 18.26 -8.16
C ILE A 157 7.30 19.30 -7.11
N PRO A 158 7.23 20.59 -7.45
CA PRO A 158 6.73 21.63 -6.54
C PRO A 158 5.35 21.26 -5.99
N LYS A 159 5.15 21.43 -4.68
CA LYS A 159 3.95 20.98 -3.95
C LYS A 159 2.64 21.36 -4.64
N ALA A 160 2.52 22.62 -5.05
CA ALA A 160 1.33 23.12 -5.73
C ALA A 160 1.07 22.41 -7.06
N VAL A 161 2.12 22.13 -7.83
CA VAL A 161 2.02 21.41 -9.11
C VAL A 161 1.68 19.94 -8.85
N ALA A 162 2.32 19.32 -7.87
CA ALA A 162 2.10 17.92 -7.49
C ALA A 162 0.65 17.68 -7.04
N ALA A 163 0.04 18.63 -6.32
CA ALA A 163 -1.35 18.54 -5.87
C ALA A 163 -2.34 18.31 -7.02
N TYR A 164 -2.15 18.97 -8.18
CA TYR A 164 -3.00 18.75 -9.36
C TYR A 164 -2.48 17.62 -10.26
N THR A 165 -1.16 17.44 -10.34
CA THR A 165 -0.56 16.42 -11.22
C THR A 165 -0.91 15.00 -10.76
N ILE A 166 -0.98 14.76 -9.45
CA ILE A 166 -1.36 13.45 -8.89
C ILE A 166 -2.75 12.99 -9.36
N PRO A 167 -3.85 13.74 -9.09
CA PRO A 167 -5.18 13.34 -9.52
C PRO A 167 -5.41 13.38 -11.02
N PHE A 168 -4.84 14.35 -11.74
CA PHE A 168 -5.17 14.52 -13.16
C PHE A 168 -4.27 13.76 -14.11
N ILE A 169 -3.07 13.34 -13.67
CA ILE A 169 -2.09 12.65 -14.52
C ILE A 169 -1.72 11.30 -13.94
N PHE A 170 -1.19 11.26 -12.71
CA PHE A 170 -0.57 10.04 -12.19
C PHE A 170 -1.59 8.96 -11.79
N ILE A 171 -2.70 9.32 -11.14
CA ILE A 171 -3.77 8.35 -10.81
C ILE A 171 -4.38 7.76 -12.10
N PRO A 172 -4.82 8.56 -13.10
CA PRO A 172 -5.31 8.03 -14.36
C PRO A 172 -4.27 7.19 -15.10
N LEU A 173 -2.98 7.58 -15.06
CA LEU A 173 -1.91 6.79 -15.67
C LEU A 173 -1.77 5.41 -15.00
N ALA A 174 -1.82 5.36 -13.67
CA ALA A 174 -1.79 4.09 -12.92
C ALA A 174 -3.00 3.20 -13.26
N GLU A 175 -4.18 3.79 -13.42
CA GLU A 175 -5.38 3.06 -13.85
C GLU A 175 -5.30 2.57 -15.29
N VAL A 176 -4.81 3.38 -16.22
CA VAL A 176 -4.60 2.97 -17.62
C VAL A 176 -3.60 1.82 -17.69
N CYS A 177 -2.51 1.85 -16.91
CA CYS A 177 -1.58 0.73 -16.81
C CYS A 177 -2.27 -0.55 -16.28
N LEU A 178 -3.14 -0.42 -15.27
CA LEU A 178 -3.91 -1.54 -14.74
C LEU A 178 -4.90 -2.09 -15.79
N ILE A 179 -5.63 -1.23 -16.49
CA ILE A 179 -6.56 -1.62 -17.57
C ILE A 179 -5.80 -2.37 -18.65
N ASP A 180 -4.66 -1.83 -19.10
CA ASP A 180 -3.87 -2.44 -20.16
C ASP A 180 -3.30 -3.79 -19.76
N ALA A 181 -2.74 -3.89 -18.54
CA ALA A 181 -2.26 -5.15 -18.01
C ALA A 181 -3.40 -6.17 -17.82
N SER A 182 -4.59 -5.72 -17.40
CA SER A 182 -5.76 -6.57 -17.15
C SER A 182 -6.37 -7.18 -18.42
N LYS A 183 -6.11 -6.62 -19.60
CA LYS A 183 -6.56 -7.21 -20.88
C LYS A 183 -6.01 -8.62 -21.10
N HIS A 184 -4.88 -8.93 -20.48
CA HIS A 184 -4.16 -10.20 -20.63
C HIS A 184 -4.56 -11.24 -19.57
N ILE A 185 -5.50 -10.92 -18.67
CA ILE A 185 -6.02 -11.88 -17.69
C ILE A 185 -6.82 -12.94 -18.43
N ASP A 186 -6.43 -14.20 -18.23
CA ASP A 186 -7.22 -15.34 -18.67
C ASP A 186 -8.28 -15.68 -17.60
N PHE A 187 -9.54 -15.37 -17.93
CA PHE A 187 -10.67 -15.61 -17.04
C PHE A 187 -11.15 -17.07 -17.07
N GLU A 188 -10.56 -17.90 -17.92
CA GLU A 188 -10.87 -19.33 -17.97
C GLU A 188 -10.05 -20.14 -16.95
N GLN A 189 -9.19 -19.49 -16.18
CA GLN A 189 -8.41 -20.13 -15.14
C GLN A 189 -9.29 -20.62 -13.97
N PRO A 190 -8.92 -21.73 -13.29
CA PRO A 190 -9.70 -22.31 -12.20
C PRO A 190 -10.06 -21.32 -11.08
N MET A 191 -9.22 -20.33 -10.81
CA MET A 191 -9.45 -19.33 -9.76
C MET A 191 -10.70 -18.46 -9.98
N PHE A 192 -11.16 -18.29 -11.23
CA PHE A 192 -12.32 -17.47 -11.57
C PHE A 192 -13.61 -18.29 -11.74
N PHE A 193 -13.48 -19.61 -11.84
CA PHE A 193 -14.61 -20.55 -11.92
C PHE A 193 -15.03 -21.13 -10.59
N ASP A 194 -14.15 -21.06 -9.59
CA ASP A 194 -14.42 -21.62 -8.28
C ASP A 194 -15.60 -20.89 -7.59
N ASP A 195 -16.53 -21.65 -7.01
CA ASP A 195 -17.57 -21.13 -6.13
C ASP A 195 -17.12 -21.34 -4.67
N PRO A 196 -16.74 -20.27 -3.94
CA PRO A 196 -16.24 -20.40 -2.58
C PRO A 196 -17.22 -21.08 -1.63
N ARG A 197 -18.52 -21.03 -1.92
CA ARG A 197 -19.56 -21.65 -1.09
C ARG A 197 -19.65 -23.15 -1.29
N GLN A 198 -19.19 -23.68 -2.42
CA GLN A 198 -19.12 -25.12 -2.68
C GLN A 198 -17.84 -25.72 -2.08
N HIS A 199 -16.74 -24.96 -2.06
CA HIS A 199 -15.45 -25.42 -1.55
C HIS A 199 -15.03 -24.79 -0.22
N LYS A 200 -15.98 -24.58 0.71
CA LYS A 200 -15.74 -23.90 2.01
C LYS A 200 -14.55 -24.44 2.81
N HIS A 201 -14.26 -25.73 2.70
CA HIS A 201 -13.15 -26.36 3.42
C HIS A 201 -11.78 -25.86 2.94
N VAL A 202 -11.62 -25.60 1.63
CA VAL A 202 -10.40 -25.04 1.04
C VAL A 202 -10.16 -23.63 1.57
N TYR A 203 -11.18 -22.77 1.50
CA TYR A 203 -11.08 -21.39 1.99
C TYR A 203 -10.86 -21.32 3.51
N ARG A 204 -11.53 -22.18 4.29
CA ARG A 204 -11.28 -22.29 5.74
C ARG A 204 -9.86 -22.74 6.02
N HIS A 205 -9.33 -23.68 5.25
CA HIS A 205 -7.96 -24.13 5.39
C HIS A 205 -6.97 -23.00 5.07
N VAL A 206 -7.16 -22.28 3.96
CA VAL A 206 -6.35 -21.12 3.58
C VAL A 206 -6.34 -20.08 4.70
N VAL A 207 -7.51 -19.71 5.23
CA VAL A 207 -7.61 -18.79 6.38
C VAL A 207 -6.88 -19.34 7.60
N SER A 208 -7.08 -20.62 7.93
CA SER A 208 -6.43 -21.27 9.09
C SER A 208 -4.91 -21.40 8.96
N PHE A 209 -4.40 -21.36 7.73
CA PHE A 209 -2.99 -21.38 7.41
C PHE A 209 -2.38 -19.96 7.44
N SER A 210 -3.07 -18.97 6.85
CA SER A 210 -2.53 -17.61 6.66
C SER A 210 -2.74 -16.66 7.84
N TRP A 211 -3.73 -16.89 8.72
CA TRP A 211 -4.06 -15.94 9.79
C TRP A 211 -2.89 -15.67 10.76
N ARG A 212 -2.04 -16.67 11.04
CA ARG A 212 -0.88 -16.49 11.94
C ARG A 212 0.14 -15.53 11.33
N SER A 213 0.47 -15.74 10.05
CA SER A 213 1.36 -14.85 9.31
C SER A 213 0.77 -13.45 9.19
N ALA A 214 -0.54 -13.35 8.91
CA ALA A 214 -1.25 -12.07 8.86
C ALA A 214 -1.22 -11.31 10.19
N LEU A 215 -1.41 -12.01 11.33
CA LEU A 215 -1.30 -11.40 12.65
C LEU A 215 0.13 -10.95 12.97
N CYS A 216 1.15 -11.72 12.58
CA CYS A 216 2.55 -11.34 12.77
C CYS A 216 2.87 -10.04 12.01
N VAL A 217 2.54 -9.99 10.71
CA VAL A 217 2.76 -8.80 9.88
C VAL A 217 1.90 -7.63 10.38
N GLY A 218 0.66 -7.89 10.78
CA GLY A 218 -0.24 -6.91 11.39
C GLY A 218 0.30 -6.34 12.70
N GLY A 219 0.95 -7.16 13.53
CA GLY A 219 1.62 -6.70 14.76
C GLY A 219 2.82 -5.78 14.48
N ILE A 220 3.66 -6.12 13.49
CA ILE A 220 4.73 -5.22 13.03
C ILE A 220 4.14 -3.93 12.47
N GLY A 221 3.08 -4.02 11.66
CA GLY A 221 2.36 -2.87 11.11
C GLY A 221 1.77 -1.97 12.18
N PHE A 222 1.21 -2.55 13.25
CA PHE A 222 0.71 -1.81 14.41
C PHE A 222 1.84 -1.07 15.14
N ALA A 223 2.96 -1.76 15.42
CA ALA A 223 4.12 -1.13 16.05
C ALA A 223 4.70 0.01 15.19
N SER A 224 4.80 -0.21 13.87
CA SER A 224 5.20 0.80 12.89
C SER A 224 4.22 1.99 12.87
N GLY A 225 2.92 1.71 12.93
CA GLY A 225 1.87 2.71 12.98
C GLY A 225 1.94 3.58 14.23
N ILE A 226 2.22 3.01 15.40
CA ILE A 226 2.45 3.79 16.62
C ILE A 226 3.69 4.67 16.49
N ALA A 227 4.80 4.14 15.96
CA ALA A 227 6.00 4.94 15.72
C ALA A 227 5.72 6.14 14.81
N ARG A 228 4.81 6.00 13.84
CA ARG A 228 4.35 7.12 13.01
C ARG A 228 3.38 8.05 13.72
N ALA A 229 2.46 7.55 14.52
CA ALA A 229 1.56 8.37 15.32
C ALA A 229 2.34 9.33 16.24
N VAL A 230 3.45 8.86 16.83
CA VAL A 230 4.35 9.72 17.61
C VAL A 230 5.11 10.70 16.72
N ALA A 231 5.44 10.32 15.48
CA ALA A 231 6.10 11.19 14.51
C ALA A 231 5.16 12.22 13.83
N LEU A 232 3.83 12.10 14.00
CA LEU A 232 2.84 13.04 13.46
C LEU A 232 2.86 14.41 14.16
N GLU A 233 3.50 14.50 15.33
CA GLU A 233 3.68 15.76 16.06
C GLU A 233 4.69 16.71 15.40
N ASP A 234 5.59 16.20 14.54
CA ASP A 234 6.59 17.01 13.83
C ASP A 234 6.60 16.68 12.32
N PRO A 235 6.17 17.62 11.44
CA PRO A 235 6.20 17.43 9.99
C PRO A 235 7.58 17.04 9.42
N ALA A 236 8.69 17.47 10.04
CA ALA A 236 10.04 17.10 9.61
C ALA A 236 10.36 15.62 9.89
N MET A 237 9.81 15.07 10.97
CA MET A 237 9.88 13.64 11.29
C MET A 237 9.12 12.81 10.26
N GLY A 238 7.93 13.26 9.86
CA GLY A 238 7.10 12.58 8.85
C GLY A 238 7.82 12.41 7.51
N ILE A 239 8.53 13.44 7.05
CA ILE A 239 9.33 13.38 5.81
C ILE A 239 10.46 12.35 5.94
N PHE A 240 11.20 12.37 7.05
CA PHE A 240 12.29 11.42 7.28
C PHE A 240 11.81 9.97 7.27
N VAL A 241 10.71 9.68 8.00
CA VAL A 241 10.13 8.34 8.06
C VAL A 241 9.67 7.87 6.68
N ASN A 242 9.10 8.76 5.86
CA ASN A 242 8.71 8.41 4.50
C ASN A 242 9.91 8.06 3.61
N TYR A 243 10.98 8.86 3.66
CA TYR A 243 12.20 8.57 2.91
C TYR A 243 12.87 7.29 3.36
N ALA A 244 12.92 7.03 4.68
CA ALA A 244 13.43 5.79 5.22
C ALA A 244 12.60 4.58 4.76
N SER A 245 11.26 4.71 4.77
CA SER A 245 10.33 3.67 4.30
C SER A 245 10.53 3.34 2.82
N MET A 246 10.60 4.36 1.95
CA MET A 246 10.81 4.14 0.51
C MET A 246 12.20 3.57 0.20
N THR A 247 13.23 4.01 0.94
CA THR A 247 14.57 3.42 0.83
C THR A 247 14.55 1.95 1.29
N GLY A 248 13.86 1.66 2.39
CA GLY A 248 13.63 0.30 2.88
C GLY A 248 12.91 -0.58 1.86
N ALA A 249 11.89 -0.05 1.17
CA ALA A 249 11.18 -0.74 0.09
C ALA A 249 12.12 -1.12 -1.06
N LEU A 250 12.96 -0.19 -1.50
CA LEU A 250 13.92 -0.42 -2.58
C LEU A 250 14.96 -1.47 -2.19
N LEU A 251 15.56 -1.35 -1.00
CA LEU A 251 16.54 -2.32 -0.50
C LEU A 251 15.92 -3.70 -0.31
N SER A 252 14.67 -3.76 0.17
CA SER A 252 13.90 -5.00 0.32
C SER A 252 13.67 -5.68 -1.03
N ALA A 253 13.26 -4.92 -2.05
CA ALA A 253 13.06 -5.43 -3.40
C ALA A 253 14.36 -5.99 -3.98
N ILE A 254 15.47 -5.25 -3.86
CA ILE A 254 16.79 -5.69 -4.33
C ILE A 254 17.21 -6.98 -3.61
N ALA A 255 17.07 -7.01 -2.28
CA ALA A 255 17.45 -8.17 -1.46
C ALA A 255 16.62 -9.41 -1.83
N LEU A 256 15.30 -9.27 -2.02
CA LEU A 256 14.44 -10.39 -2.40
C LEU A 256 14.75 -10.91 -3.81
N VAL A 257 14.93 -10.03 -4.79
CA VAL A 257 15.34 -10.45 -6.15
C VAL A 257 16.70 -11.15 -6.12
N TRP A 258 17.65 -10.62 -5.34
CA TRP A 258 18.97 -11.22 -5.18
C TRP A 258 18.88 -12.60 -4.52
N LEU A 259 18.19 -12.72 -3.37
CA LEU A 259 18.01 -13.97 -2.66
C LEU A 259 17.35 -15.03 -3.54
N TRP A 260 16.33 -14.65 -4.31
CA TRP A 260 15.58 -15.59 -5.14
C TRP A 260 16.40 -16.11 -6.32
N ARG A 261 17.31 -15.29 -6.85
CA ARG A 261 18.24 -15.74 -7.90
C ARG A 261 19.28 -16.73 -7.40
N HIS A 262 19.70 -16.60 -6.15
CA HIS A 262 20.79 -17.40 -5.61
C HIS A 262 20.30 -18.61 -4.81
N TYR A 263 19.07 -18.58 -4.30
CA TYR A 263 18.55 -19.60 -3.39
C TYR A 263 17.06 -19.90 -3.64
N THR A 264 16.69 -21.17 -3.55
CA THR A 264 15.29 -21.60 -3.43
C THR A 264 14.92 -21.59 -1.95
N PHE A 265 14.38 -20.48 -1.44
CA PHE A 265 14.05 -20.33 -0.02
C PHE A 265 12.52 -20.35 0.19
N ARG A 266 12.08 -20.96 1.29
CA ARG A 266 10.72 -20.81 1.82
C ARG A 266 10.81 -19.98 3.10
N PHE A 267 10.19 -18.81 3.12
CA PHE A 267 10.25 -17.93 4.27
C PHE A 267 9.19 -18.36 5.30
N ASP A 268 9.62 -18.75 6.51
CA ASP A 268 8.69 -18.95 7.62
C ASP A 268 8.49 -17.61 8.34
N THR A 269 7.39 -16.94 7.98
CA THR A 269 7.01 -15.63 8.53
C THR A 269 6.82 -15.68 10.04
N VAL A 270 6.36 -16.81 10.58
CA VAL A 270 6.13 -16.98 12.03
C VAL A 270 7.46 -17.13 12.77
N LEU A 271 8.39 -17.92 12.23
CA LEU A 271 9.73 -18.06 12.81
C LEU A 271 10.52 -16.75 12.74
N ALA A 272 10.47 -16.07 11.60
CA ALA A 272 11.10 -14.76 11.43
C ALA A 272 10.52 -13.74 12.41
N PHE A 273 9.18 -13.67 12.53
CA PHE A 273 8.53 -12.81 13.51
C PHE A 273 8.95 -13.16 14.94
N ARG A 274 8.92 -14.44 15.34
CA ARG A 274 9.34 -14.87 16.69
C ARG A 274 10.78 -14.48 17.02
N THR A 275 11.65 -14.42 16.03
CA THR A 275 13.06 -14.03 16.19
C THR A 275 13.23 -12.51 16.29
N VAL A 276 12.51 -11.75 15.47
CA VAL A 276 12.63 -10.28 15.38
C VAL A 276 11.81 -9.58 16.47
N PHE A 277 10.67 -10.15 16.86
CA PHE A 277 9.69 -9.53 17.75
C PHE A 277 10.21 -9.18 19.16
N PRO A 278 11.03 -10.02 19.83
CA PRO A 278 11.63 -9.62 21.10
C PRO A 278 12.47 -8.35 20.98
N ALA A 279 13.27 -8.23 19.92
CA ALA A 279 14.08 -7.03 19.67
C ALA A 279 13.20 -5.81 19.40
N VAL A 280 12.11 -5.97 18.63
CA VAL A 280 11.13 -4.91 18.38
C VAL A 280 10.46 -4.42 19.66
N ILE A 281 10.00 -5.33 20.53
CA ILE A 281 9.40 -4.96 21.82
C ILE A 281 10.42 -4.25 22.71
N THR A 282 11.63 -4.80 22.84
CA THR A 282 12.67 -4.18 23.67
C THR A 282 12.98 -2.77 23.16
N ALA A 283 13.12 -2.59 21.85
CA ALA A 283 13.34 -1.28 21.26
C ALA A 283 12.15 -0.33 21.50
N PHE A 284 10.91 -0.82 21.42
CA PHE A 284 9.71 -0.04 21.69
C PHE A 284 9.62 0.40 23.17
N LEU A 285 9.97 -0.48 24.12
CA LEU A 285 9.98 -0.18 25.55
C LEU A 285 11.04 0.88 25.93
N LEU A 286 12.08 1.04 25.12
CA LEU A 286 13.12 2.06 25.33
C LEU A 286 12.72 3.45 24.83
N VAL A 287 11.65 3.57 24.02
CA VAL A 287 11.19 4.85 23.44
C VAL A 287 10.94 5.94 24.50
N PRO A 288 10.27 5.67 25.64
CA PRO A 288 10.01 6.71 26.65
C PRO A 288 11.27 7.21 27.38
N TYR A 289 12.38 6.48 27.29
CA TYR A 289 13.60 6.73 28.06
C TYR A 289 14.74 7.32 27.21
N LEU A 290 14.59 7.34 25.89
CA LEU A 290 15.62 7.77 24.95
C LEU A 290 15.22 9.06 24.23
N ASP A 291 16.20 9.69 23.58
CA ASP A 291 16.04 10.99 22.94
C ASP A 291 15.27 10.94 21.61
N SER A 292 15.02 12.12 21.04
CA SER A 292 14.31 12.26 19.76
C SER A 292 15.10 11.66 18.58
N PHE A 293 16.43 11.51 18.70
CA PHE A 293 17.26 10.87 17.69
C PHE A 293 17.02 9.36 17.64
N TYR A 294 16.93 8.71 18.80
CA TYR A 294 16.55 7.31 18.88
C TYR A 294 15.18 7.06 18.22
N LEU A 295 14.19 7.90 18.51
CA LEU A 295 12.84 7.75 17.96
C LEU A 295 12.82 7.84 16.42
N ARG A 296 13.63 8.73 15.83
CA ARG A 296 13.81 8.83 14.37
C ARG A 296 14.30 7.52 13.78
N ILE A 297 15.41 7.00 14.31
CA ILE A 297 16.05 5.79 13.81
C ILE A 297 15.13 4.59 14.00
N PHE A 298 14.53 4.46 15.18
CA PHE A 298 13.61 3.40 15.51
C PHE A 298 12.41 3.38 14.55
N ALA A 299 11.77 4.54 14.32
CA ALA A 299 10.67 4.66 13.36
C ALA A 299 11.11 4.25 11.96
N GLY A 300 12.25 4.75 11.47
CA GLY A 300 12.78 4.39 10.15
C GLY A 300 13.04 2.88 9.99
N ILE A 301 13.67 2.24 10.98
CA ILE A 301 13.94 0.79 10.98
C ILE A 301 12.64 -0.01 11.02
N MET A 302 11.72 0.35 11.91
CA MET A 302 10.43 -0.34 12.05
C MET A 302 9.62 -0.29 10.76
N TYR A 303 9.64 0.85 10.07
CA TYR A 303 9.02 0.97 8.75
C TYR A 303 9.69 0.10 7.70
N ALA A 304 11.02 0.09 7.63
CA ALA A 304 11.72 -0.79 6.69
C ALA A 304 11.42 -2.28 6.94
N VAL A 305 11.38 -2.70 8.21
CA VAL A 305 11.01 -4.06 8.60
C VAL A 305 9.55 -4.37 8.23
N PHE A 306 8.63 -3.43 8.45
CA PHE A 306 7.24 -3.57 8.05
C PHE A 306 7.09 -3.71 6.54
N THR A 307 7.77 -2.87 5.76
CA THR A 307 7.76 -2.95 4.29
C THR A 307 8.33 -4.28 3.79
N PHE A 308 9.43 -4.76 4.38
CA PHE A 308 9.97 -6.08 4.04
C PHE A 308 8.98 -7.22 4.38
N ALA A 309 8.36 -7.16 5.56
CA ALA A 309 7.41 -8.18 6.01
C ALA A 309 6.13 -8.22 5.15
N THR A 310 5.60 -7.05 4.77
CA THR A 310 4.44 -6.95 3.86
C THR A 310 4.78 -7.45 2.46
N MET A 311 5.98 -7.16 1.97
CA MET A 311 6.47 -7.66 0.69
C MET A 311 6.57 -9.18 0.66
N ILE A 312 7.11 -9.80 1.71
CA ILE A 312 7.13 -11.28 1.84
C ILE A 312 5.71 -11.83 1.89
N MET A 313 4.81 -11.21 2.66
CA MET A 313 3.44 -11.68 2.79
C MET A 313 2.68 -11.66 1.46
N MET A 314 2.91 -10.64 0.63
CA MET A 314 2.29 -10.54 -0.70
C MET A 314 2.88 -11.52 -1.73
N VAL A 315 4.06 -12.06 -1.46
CA VAL A 315 4.73 -13.07 -2.29
C VAL A 315 4.25 -14.50 -1.96
N GLN A 316 3.75 -14.71 -0.74
CA GLN A 316 3.31 -16.01 -0.20
C GLN A 316 1.87 -16.35 -0.57
#